data_AF-A0A7S6W2A0-F1
#
_entry.id   AF-A0A7S6W2A0-F1
#
_cell.length_a   1.000
_cell.length_b   1.000
_cell.length_c   1.000
_cell.angle_alpha   90.00
_cell.angle_beta   90.00
_cell.angle_gamma   90.00
#
_symmetry.space_group_name_H-M   'P 1'
#
loop_
_entity.id
_entity.type
_entity.pdbx_description
1 polymer ?
#
loop_
_entity_poly.entity_id
_entity_poly.type
_entity_poly.pdbx_seq_one_letter_code
_entity_poly.pdbx_strand_id
1 'polypeptide(L)'
;MINLENRIINKINSEYIQNLPLDSAIENIPREQPISSFNPKQMSDFESLFHTEYNYFITVECENILSKETIEVSEDNILTIKQSPSAYRIKNLSFNYTSALIFIGTYYHDDVQVLVKENFKPAKINTFYFSLSFFALVILVYVFFWIDLANKLLLMLVIGLGFCCLTYMYESLKALLPKQQKKKMEETHFHIAGYLAAHLQDFVDAKFKLDEQTN
;
A
#
# COMPACT_ATOMS: atom_id res chain seq x y z
N MET A 1 -4.48 -21.38 18.84
CA MET A 1 -4.20 -19.99 19.28
C MET A 1 -4.16 -19.16 18.01
N ILE A 2 -5.17 -18.31 17.75
CA ILE A 2 -5.23 -17.53 16.50
C ILE A 2 -4.21 -16.39 16.62
N ASN A 3 -3.31 -16.27 15.64
CA ASN A 3 -2.34 -15.17 15.53
C ASN A 3 -3.11 -13.82 15.54
N LEU A 4 -2.60 -12.81 16.26
CA LEU A 4 -3.23 -11.49 16.39
C LEU A 4 -3.60 -10.90 15.02
N GLU A 5 -2.66 -11.04 14.09
CA GLU A 5 -2.78 -10.66 12.69
C GLU A 5 -4.02 -11.30 12.02
N ASN A 6 -4.17 -12.62 12.11
CA ASN A 6 -5.32 -13.34 11.54
C ASN A 6 -6.64 -12.91 12.18
N ARG A 7 -6.63 -12.53 13.46
CA ARG A 7 -7.84 -12.01 14.12
C ARG A 7 -8.25 -10.66 13.54
N ILE A 8 -7.28 -9.78 13.26
CA ILE A 8 -7.52 -8.47 12.66
C ILE A 8 -7.98 -8.63 11.21
N ILE A 9 -7.32 -9.49 10.41
CA ILE A 9 -7.74 -9.80 9.04
C ILE A 9 -9.19 -10.32 9.02
N ASN A 10 -9.51 -11.30 9.85
CA ASN A 10 -10.87 -11.85 9.90
C ASN A 10 -11.91 -10.80 10.32
N LYS A 11 -11.56 -9.92 11.27
CA LYS A 11 -12.42 -8.80 11.69
C LYS A 11 -12.71 -7.88 10.51
N ILE A 12 -11.65 -7.37 9.85
CA ILE A 12 -11.76 -6.49 8.68
C ILE A 12 -12.61 -7.16 7.60
N ASN A 13 -12.31 -8.41 7.23
CA ASN A 13 -13.06 -9.14 6.20
C ASN A 13 -14.55 -9.27 6.54
N SER A 14 -14.87 -9.59 7.81
CA SER A 14 -16.26 -9.76 8.25
C SER A 14 -17.03 -8.44 8.26
N GLU A 15 -16.44 -7.38 8.80
CA GLU A 15 -17.06 -6.06 8.88
C GLU A 15 -17.15 -5.41 7.50
N TYR A 16 -16.17 -5.65 6.62
CA TYR A 16 -16.21 -5.19 5.23
C TYR A 16 -17.36 -5.82 4.44
N ILE A 17 -17.57 -7.13 4.55
CA ILE A 17 -18.73 -7.80 3.95
C ILE A 17 -20.04 -7.30 4.53
N GLN A 18 -20.14 -7.17 5.86
CA GLN A 18 -21.39 -6.76 6.50
C GLN A 18 -21.84 -5.37 6.04
N ASN A 19 -20.87 -4.51 5.70
CA ASN A 19 -21.12 -3.19 5.17
C ASN A 19 -21.23 -3.14 3.64
N LEU A 20 -21.04 -4.27 2.94
CA LEU A 20 -21.29 -4.41 1.50
C LEU A 20 -22.76 -4.83 1.32
N PRO A 21 -23.64 -3.95 0.81
CA PRO A 21 -25.07 -4.27 0.73
C PRO A 21 -25.44 -5.27 -0.38
N LEU A 22 -24.50 -6.03 -0.94
CA LEU A 22 -24.73 -7.00 -2.03
C LEU A 22 -23.97 -8.30 -1.77
N ASP A 23 -24.63 -9.29 -1.16
CA ASP A 23 -24.04 -10.62 -0.94
C ASP A 23 -24.16 -11.56 -2.16
N SER A 24 -24.76 -11.15 -3.30
CA SER A 24 -24.93 -12.06 -4.46
C SER A 24 -25.09 -11.42 -5.86
N ALA A 25 -25.11 -10.09 -5.97
CA ALA A 25 -25.42 -9.40 -7.23
C ALA A 25 -24.23 -9.34 -8.19
N ILE A 26 -23.02 -9.06 -7.69
CA ILE A 26 -21.82 -8.80 -8.49
C ILE A 26 -21.36 -10.04 -9.28
N GLU A 27 -21.51 -11.23 -8.69
CA GLU A 27 -21.04 -12.50 -9.25
C GLU A 27 -21.71 -12.84 -10.60
N ASN A 28 -22.94 -12.35 -10.82
CA ASN A 28 -23.78 -12.74 -11.94
C ASN A 28 -23.87 -11.69 -13.07
N ILE A 29 -23.13 -10.59 -12.94
CA ILE A 29 -23.13 -9.52 -13.93
C ILE A 29 -22.27 -9.96 -15.13
N PRO A 30 -22.83 -10.04 -16.35
CA PRO A 30 -22.06 -10.45 -17.53
C PRO A 30 -20.91 -9.49 -17.84
N ARG A 31 -19.78 -10.05 -18.29
CA ARG A 31 -18.67 -9.31 -18.91
C ARG A 31 -18.71 -9.44 -20.41
N GLU A 32 -18.08 -8.49 -21.11
CA GLU A 32 -17.86 -8.54 -22.55
C GLU A 32 -19.14 -8.57 -23.42
N GLN A 33 -20.32 -8.40 -22.82
CA GLN A 33 -21.61 -8.31 -23.49
C GLN A 33 -22.14 -6.87 -23.45
N PRO A 34 -22.85 -6.42 -24.49
CA PRO A 34 -23.51 -5.12 -24.46
C PRO A 34 -24.47 -5.03 -23.27
N ILE A 35 -24.48 -3.91 -22.56
CA ILE A 35 -25.36 -3.73 -21.38
C ILE A 35 -26.84 -3.88 -21.79
N SER A 36 -27.19 -3.58 -23.04
CA SER A 36 -28.53 -3.80 -23.59
C SER A 36 -28.99 -5.27 -23.59
N SER A 37 -28.09 -6.25 -23.47
CA SER A 37 -28.47 -7.67 -23.39
C SER A 37 -28.72 -8.16 -21.97
N PHE A 38 -28.56 -7.30 -20.96
CA PHE A 38 -28.76 -7.68 -19.56
C PHE A 38 -30.24 -7.96 -19.30
N ASN A 39 -30.51 -9.02 -18.54
CA ASN A 39 -31.86 -9.25 -18.03
C ASN A 39 -32.21 -8.22 -16.93
N PRO A 40 -33.50 -8.06 -16.57
CA PRO A 40 -33.90 -7.03 -15.60
C PRO A 40 -33.19 -7.12 -14.24
N LYS A 41 -32.85 -8.34 -13.80
CA LYS A 41 -32.10 -8.55 -12.56
C LYS A 41 -30.65 -8.09 -12.70
N GLN A 42 -29.97 -8.50 -13.77
CA GLN A 42 -28.60 -8.08 -14.08
C GLN A 42 -28.49 -6.57 -14.26
N MET A 43 -29.49 -5.93 -14.84
CA MET A 43 -29.54 -4.48 -14.97
C MET A 43 -29.70 -3.81 -13.60
N SER A 44 -30.61 -4.31 -12.75
CA SER A 44 -30.77 -3.82 -11.38
C SER A 44 -29.49 -4.00 -10.55
N ASP A 45 -28.85 -5.16 -10.68
CA ASP A 45 -27.59 -5.50 -10.00
C ASP A 45 -26.45 -4.58 -10.48
N PHE A 46 -26.33 -4.37 -11.79
CA PHE A 46 -25.38 -3.42 -12.37
C PHE A 46 -25.64 -1.99 -11.89
N GLU A 47 -26.89 -1.53 -11.92
CA GLU A 47 -27.26 -0.20 -11.46
C GLU A 47 -26.95 0.02 -9.98
N SER A 48 -27.10 -1.02 -9.15
CA SER A 48 -26.83 -0.94 -7.73
C SER A 48 -25.35 -0.68 -7.41
N LEU A 49 -24.42 -1.08 -8.29
CA LEU A 49 -22.98 -0.83 -8.13
C LEU A 49 -22.60 0.64 -8.17
N PHE A 50 -23.50 1.49 -8.67
CA PHE A 50 -23.24 2.93 -8.81
C PHE A 50 -23.87 3.77 -7.71
N HIS A 51 -24.54 3.16 -6.73
CA HIS A 51 -24.88 3.92 -5.54
C HIS A 51 -23.59 4.35 -4.85
N THR A 52 -23.55 5.58 -4.36
CA THR A 52 -22.38 6.23 -3.76
C THR A 52 -21.67 5.35 -2.73
N GLU A 53 -22.45 4.53 -2.01
CA GLU A 53 -21.97 3.60 -1.00
C GLU A 53 -21.04 2.51 -1.58
N TYR A 54 -21.20 2.09 -2.84
CA TYR A 54 -20.40 1.01 -3.46
C TYR A 54 -19.16 1.47 -4.21
N ASN A 55 -19.09 2.75 -4.62
CA ASN A 55 -17.92 3.31 -5.28
C ASN A 55 -16.64 3.22 -4.41
N TYR A 56 -16.84 3.12 -3.09
CA TYR A 56 -15.74 2.92 -2.13
C TYR A 56 -15.20 1.49 -2.12
N PHE A 57 -15.90 0.53 -2.70
CA PHE A 57 -15.61 -0.90 -2.57
C PHE A 57 -15.18 -1.52 -3.90
N ILE A 58 -15.84 -1.14 -5.00
CA ILE A 58 -15.65 -1.74 -6.33
C ILE A 58 -15.52 -0.62 -7.37
N THR A 59 -14.54 -0.76 -8.24
CA THR A 59 -14.35 0.05 -9.43
C THR A 59 -14.94 -0.68 -10.63
N VAL A 60 -15.84 -0.01 -11.35
CA VAL A 60 -16.49 -0.53 -12.56
C VAL A 60 -15.88 0.18 -13.77
N GLU A 61 -15.32 -0.57 -14.72
CA GLU A 61 -14.85 -0.01 -15.99
C GLU A 61 -15.73 -0.49 -17.14
N CYS A 62 -16.27 0.46 -17.90
CA CYS A 62 -17.02 0.18 -19.11
C CYS A 62 -16.22 0.57 -20.35
N GLU A 63 -16.25 -0.28 -21.36
CA GLU A 63 -15.66 0.01 -22.66
C GLU A 63 -16.77 0.34 -23.67
N ASN A 64 -16.58 1.44 -24.41
CA ASN A 64 -17.37 1.68 -25.60
C ASN A 64 -16.93 0.70 -26.71
N ILE A 65 -17.87 -0.10 -27.20
CA ILE A 65 -17.62 -1.20 -28.13
C ILE A 65 -16.99 -0.71 -29.45
N LEU A 66 -17.41 0.48 -29.91
CA LEU A 66 -16.97 1.05 -31.19
C LEU A 66 -15.67 1.84 -31.07
N SER A 67 -15.56 2.74 -30.09
CA SER A 67 -14.36 3.58 -29.94
C SER A 67 -13.23 2.88 -29.18
N LYS A 68 -13.51 1.76 -28.51
CA LYS A 68 -12.58 1.06 -27.60
C LYS A 68 -12.08 1.90 -26.43
N GLU A 69 -12.74 3.03 -26.20
CA GLU A 69 -12.47 3.89 -25.06
C GLU A 69 -13.01 3.24 -23.79
N THR A 70 -12.16 3.17 -22.76
CA THR A 70 -12.54 2.66 -21.44
C THR A 70 -12.78 3.84 -20.52
N ILE A 71 -13.93 3.82 -19.83
CA ILE A 71 -14.30 4.82 -18.83
C ILE A 71 -14.52 4.12 -17.49
N GLU A 72 -13.89 4.66 -16.45
CA GLU A 72 -14.24 4.33 -15.07
C GLU A 72 -15.61 4.93 -14.79
N VAL A 73 -16.57 4.09 -14.40
CA VAL A 73 -17.95 4.52 -14.23
C VAL A 73 -18.11 5.21 -12.88
N SER A 74 -18.66 6.41 -12.92
CA SER A 74 -19.01 7.24 -11.78
C SER A 74 -20.46 7.73 -11.93
N GLU A 75 -20.98 8.39 -10.89
CA GLU A 75 -22.32 9.01 -10.95
C GLU A 75 -22.47 10.02 -12.10
N ASP A 76 -21.37 10.64 -12.54
CA ASP A 76 -21.40 11.67 -13.58
C ASP A 76 -21.55 11.10 -14.99
N ASN A 77 -21.02 9.90 -15.25
CA ASN A 77 -20.96 9.31 -16.59
C ASN A 77 -21.90 8.12 -16.78
N ILE A 78 -22.50 7.58 -15.71
CA ILE A 78 -23.49 6.52 -15.78
C ILE A 78 -24.69 6.90 -16.66
N LEU A 79 -25.12 8.16 -16.63
CA LEU A 79 -26.25 8.64 -17.44
C LEU A 79 -25.96 8.46 -18.94
N THR A 80 -24.72 8.69 -19.37
CA THR A 80 -24.27 8.48 -20.74
C THR A 80 -24.35 7.00 -21.13
N ILE A 81 -23.95 6.10 -20.22
CA ILE A 81 -24.04 4.66 -20.42
C ILE A 81 -25.51 4.22 -20.52
N LYS A 82 -26.38 4.74 -19.64
CA LYS A 82 -27.83 4.45 -19.65
C LYS A 82 -28.54 4.97 -20.90
N GLN A 83 -28.07 6.07 -21.48
CA GLN A 83 -28.62 6.61 -22.73
C GLN A 83 -28.22 5.78 -23.97
N SER A 84 -27.14 4.99 -23.88
CA SER A 84 -26.65 4.17 -25.00
C SER A 84 -26.13 2.81 -24.53
N PRO A 85 -26.97 1.97 -23.86
CA PRO A 85 -26.53 0.73 -23.24
C PRO A 85 -26.02 -0.30 -24.27
N SER A 86 -26.43 -0.20 -25.53
CA SER A 86 -25.97 -1.04 -26.62
C SER A 86 -24.54 -0.73 -27.07
N ALA A 87 -24.04 0.47 -26.76
CA ALA A 87 -22.71 0.92 -27.15
C ALA A 87 -21.63 0.57 -26.12
N TYR A 88 -22.02 0.18 -24.91
CA TYR A 88 -21.11 -0.08 -23.80
C TYR A 88 -21.19 -1.53 -23.32
N ARG A 89 -20.07 -2.03 -22.84
CA ARG A 89 -19.94 -3.32 -22.15
C ARG A 89 -19.07 -3.16 -20.92
N ILE A 90 -19.28 -4.01 -19.92
CA ILE A 90 -18.38 -4.07 -18.76
C ILE A 90 -17.11 -4.77 -19.21
N LYS A 91 -16.00 -4.07 -19.08
CA LYS A 91 -14.66 -4.56 -19.38
C LYS A 91 -13.99 -5.14 -18.14
N ASN A 92 -14.17 -4.49 -17.00
CA ASN A 92 -13.47 -4.84 -15.77
C ASN A 92 -14.33 -4.49 -14.55
N LEU A 93 -14.47 -5.40 -13.60
CA LEU A 93 -14.88 -5.08 -12.23
C LEU A 93 -13.74 -5.41 -11.29
N SER A 94 -13.17 -4.39 -10.66
CA SER A 94 -12.00 -4.54 -9.80
C SER A 94 -12.23 -3.98 -8.41
N PHE A 95 -11.44 -4.46 -7.44
CA PHE A 95 -11.44 -3.94 -6.09
C PHE A 95 -10.86 -2.52 -6.02
N ASN A 96 -11.53 -1.61 -5.31
CA ASN A 96 -11.00 -0.27 -5.09
C ASN A 96 -9.95 -0.27 -3.96
N TYR A 97 -8.71 -0.63 -4.31
CA TYR A 97 -7.60 -0.74 -3.36
C TYR A 97 -7.33 0.56 -2.60
N THR A 98 -7.42 1.71 -3.27
CA THR A 98 -7.17 3.02 -2.66
C THR A 98 -8.17 3.32 -1.56
N SER A 99 -9.46 3.12 -1.85
CA SER A 99 -10.53 3.32 -0.87
C SER A 99 -10.41 2.33 0.30
N ALA A 100 -10.05 1.08 0.03
CA ALA A 100 -9.80 0.08 1.07
C ALA A 100 -8.62 0.44 1.99
N LEU A 101 -7.53 0.96 1.43
CA LEU A 101 -6.37 1.41 2.20
C LEU A 101 -6.74 2.58 3.10
N ILE A 102 -7.53 3.54 2.59
CA ILE A 102 -8.06 4.65 3.40
C ILE A 102 -8.96 4.12 4.50
N PHE A 103 -9.91 3.25 4.16
CA PHE A 103 -10.85 2.63 5.11
C PHE A 103 -10.13 1.91 6.25
N ILE A 104 -9.12 1.09 5.94
CA ILE A 104 -8.31 0.39 6.94
C ILE A 104 -7.52 1.40 7.79
N GLY A 105 -6.89 2.39 7.14
CA GLY A 105 -6.11 3.41 7.82
C GLY A 105 -6.92 4.28 8.78
N THR A 106 -8.20 4.54 8.48
CA THR A 106 -9.07 5.39 9.31
C THR A 106 -9.84 4.61 10.36
N TYR A 107 -10.53 3.52 9.98
CA TYR A 107 -11.45 2.80 10.87
C TYR A 107 -10.76 1.74 11.73
N TYR A 108 -9.63 1.21 11.26
CA TYR A 108 -8.85 0.19 11.96
C TYR A 108 -7.51 0.74 12.45
N HIS A 109 -7.42 2.06 12.66
CA HIS A 109 -6.20 2.72 13.10
C HIS A 109 -5.59 2.06 14.34
N ASP A 110 -6.42 1.72 15.34
CA ASP A 110 -5.96 1.08 16.58
C ASP A 110 -5.44 -0.34 16.32
N ASP A 111 -6.15 -1.13 15.53
CA ASP A 111 -5.72 -2.49 15.15
C ASP A 111 -4.39 -2.46 14.37
N VAL A 112 -4.26 -1.52 13.42
CA VAL A 112 -3.00 -1.25 12.71
C VAL A 112 -1.91 -0.83 13.69
N GLN A 113 -2.21 0.05 14.65
CA GLN A 113 -1.23 0.51 15.64
C GLN A 113 -0.72 -0.63 16.53
N VAL A 114 -1.58 -1.58 16.90
CA VAL A 114 -1.14 -2.76 17.67
C VAL A 114 -0.19 -3.61 16.82
N LEU A 115 -0.50 -3.86 15.55
CA LEU A 115 0.38 -4.59 14.64
C LEU A 115 1.71 -3.87 14.36
N VAL A 116 1.67 -2.53 14.25
CA VAL A 116 2.89 -1.71 14.16
C VAL A 116 3.73 -1.88 15.41
N LYS A 117 3.14 -1.87 16.62
CA LYS A 117 3.90 -2.04 17.86
C LYS A 117 4.57 -3.42 17.97
N GLU A 118 3.94 -4.49 17.49
CA GLU A 118 4.55 -5.83 17.48
C GLU A 118 5.68 -5.94 16.45
N ASN A 119 5.55 -5.30 15.30
CA ASN A 119 6.50 -5.43 14.18
C ASN A 119 7.57 -4.32 14.14
N PHE A 120 7.35 -3.19 14.82
CA PHE A 120 8.25 -2.06 14.81
C PHE A 120 9.49 -2.38 15.62
N LYS A 121 10.60 -2.57 14.92
CA LYS A 121 11.93 -2.64 15.52
C LYS A 121 12.52 -1.23 15.56
N PRO A 122 12.63 -0.61 16.76
CA PRO A 122 13.28 0.69 16.87
C PRO A 122 14.71 0.59 16.35
N ALA A 123 15.19 1.67 15.74
CA ALA A 123 16.58 1.75 15.33
C ALA A 123 17.47 1.53 16.56
N LYS A 124 18.41 0.59 16.45
CA LYS A 124 19.43 0.33 17.46
C LYS A 124 20.78 0.58 16.85
N ILE A 125 21.65 1.27 17.57
CA ILE A 125 23.05 1.37 17.20
C ILE A 125 23.66 -0.01 17.38
N ASN A 126 24.34 -0.50 16.33
CA ASN A 126 25.21 -1.66 16.50
C ASN A 126 26.47 -1.21 17.26
N THR A 127 26.47 -1.45 18.57
CA THR A 127 27.51 -0.97 19.49
C THR A 127 28.90 -1.46 19.10
N PHE A 128 29.02 -2.64 18.50
CA PHE A 128 30.29 -3.18 18.02
C PHE A 128 30.87 -2.31 16.89
N TYR A 129 30.10 -2.11 15.81
CA TYR A 129 30.57 -1.31 14.67
C TYR A 129 30.74 0.17 15.03
N PHE A 130 29.87 0.73 15.87
CA PHE A 130 30.00 2.11 16.32
C PHE A 130 31.28 2.30 17.14
N SER A 131 31.58 1.38 18.06
CA SER A 131 32.82 1.41 18.83
C SER A 131 34.04 1.24 17.93
N LEU A 132 33.97 0.31 16.96
CA LEU A 132 35.04 0.10 15.98
C LEU A 132 35.30 1.37 15.15
N SER A 133 34.26 2.03 14.66
CA SER A 133 34.39 3.31 13.94
C SER A 133 34.97 4.42 14.80
N PHE A 134 34.58 4.49 16.08
CA PHE A 134 35.14 5.46 17.02
C PHE A 134 36.64 5.21 17.27
N PHE A 135 37.03 3.97 17.58
CA PHE A 135 38.43 3.60 17.78
C PHE A 135 39.26 3.81 16.51
N ALA A 136 38.73 3.44 15.34
CA ALA A 136 39.36 3.70 14.06
C ALA A 136 39.58 5.20 13.84
N LEU A 137 38.60 6.04 14.16
CA LEU A 137 38.71 7.48 14.05
C LEU A 137 39.80 8.05 14.97
N VAL A 138 39.91 7.58 16.21
CA VAL A 138 40.98 7.99 17.15
C VAL A 138 42.36 7.63 16.59
N ILE A 139 42.52 6.42 16.04
CA ILE A 139 43.76 5.99 15.41
C ILE A 139 44.07 6.84 14.17
N LEU A 140 43.07 7.13 13.34
CA LEU A 140 43.24 7.96 12.14
C LEU A 140 43.67 9.39 12.48
N VAL A 141 43.09 9.99 13.53
CA VAL A 141 43.50 11.31 14.03
C VAL A 141 44.92 11.26 14.56
N TYR A 142 45.28 10.22 15.31
CA TYR A 142 46.66 10.04 15.77
C TYR A 142 47.62 9.96 14.59
N VAL A 143 47.36 9.07 13.62
CA VAL A 143 48.20 8.93 12.42
C VAL A 143 48.28 10.25 11.66
N PHE A 144 47.19 11.00 11.53
CA PHE A 144 47.18 12.31 10.86
C PHE A 144 48.23 13.29 11.41
N PHE A 145 48.44 13.34 12.73
CA PHE A 145 49.44 14.22 13.34
C PHE A 145 50.90 13.77 13.14
N TRP A 146 51.12 12.50 12.79
CA TRP A 146 52.45 11.92 12.58
C TRP A 146 52.82 11.74 11.11
N ILE A 147 51.90 12.04 10.19
CA ILE A 147 52.17 11.97 8.75
C ILE A 147 53.08 13.11 8.32
N ASP A 148 54.17 12.75 7.64
CA ASP A 148 54.97 13.72 6.90
C ASP A 148 54.20 14.18 5.65
N LEU A 149 54.10 15.51 5.46
CA LEU A 149 53.22 16.17 4.48
C LEU A 149 53.52 15.75 3.03
N ALA A 150 54.72 15.22 2.76
CA ALA A 150 55.13 14.74 1.45
C ALA A 150 54.36 13.49 0.99
N ASN A 151 53.81 12.67 1.89
CA ASN A 151 53.12 11.43 1.54
C ASN A 151 51.62 11.62 1.26
N LYS A 152 51.32 12.23 0.10
CA LYS A 152 49.96 12.61 -0.31
C LYS A 152 48.97 11.45 -0.42
N LEU A 153 49.42 10.26 -0.84
CA LEU A 153 48.57 9.07 -0.95
C LEU A 153 48.07 8.60 0.42
N LEU A 154 48.97 8.56 1.39
CA LEU A 154 48.65 8.13 2.75
C LEU A 154 47.74 9.15 3.46
N LEU A 155 47.98 10.45 3.23
CA LEU A 155 47.08 11.53 3.68
C LEU A 155 45.66 11.38 3.13
N MET A 156 45.52 11.09 1.83
CA MET A 156 44.22 10.90 1.18
C MET A 156 43.45 9.72 1.78
N LEU A 157 44.13 8.60 2.06
CA LEU A 157 43.53 7.43 2.68
C LEU A 157 43.05 7.71 4.11
N VAL A 158 43.85 8.43 4.90
CA VAL A 158 43.47 8.78 6.28
C VAL A 158 42.23 9.68 6.30
N ILE A 159 42.18 10.69 5.42
CA ILE A 159 41.02 11.58 5.31
C ILE A 159 39.79 10.80 4.83
N GLY A 160 39.93 9.97 3.79
CA GLY A 160 38.82 9.18 3.24
C GLY A 160 38.23 8.21 4.27
N LEU A 161 39.09 7.45 4.96
CA LEU A 161 38.66 6.52 6.02
C LEU A 161 38.06 7.27 7.22
N GLY A 162 38.60 8.44 7.56
CA GLY A 162 38.06 9.30 8.62
C GLY A 162 36.66 9.78 8.28
N PHE A 163 36.45 10.22 7.04
CA PHE A 163 35.13 10.64 6.55
C PHE A 163 34.12 9.49 6.55
N CYS A 164 34.53 8.28 6.15
CA CYS A 164 33.69 7.08 6.22
C CYS A 164 33.26 6.78 7.67
N CYS A 165 34.20 6.84 8.64
CA CYS A 165 33.90 6.61 10.05
C CYS A 165 32.92 7.66 10.60
N LEU A 166 33.16 8.94 10.30
CA LEU A 166 32.25 10.04 10.68
C LEU A 166 30.86 9.87 10.07
N THR A 167 30.79 9.52 8.78
CA THR A 167 29.52 9.32 8.08
C THR A 167 28.73 8.17 8.69
N TYR A 168 29.40 7.04 8.99
CA TYR A 168 28.76 5.90 9.63
C TYR A 168 28.23 6.25 11.03
N MET A 169 29.03 6.92 11.85
CA MET A 169 28.62 7.37 13.18
C MET A 169 27.45 8.35 13.11
N TYR A 170 27.51 9.31 12.18
CA TYR A 170 26.47 10.31 11.96
C TYR A 170 25.14 9.66 11.54
N GLU A 171 25.14 8.79 10.53
CA GLU A 171 23.90 8.09 10.11
C GLU A 171 23.36 7.18 11.21
N SER A 172 24.23 6.51 11.98
CA SER A 172 23.83 5.69 13.12
C SER A 172 23.13 6.50 14.21
N LEU A 173 23.63 7.71 14.53
CA LEU A 173 23.02 8.61 15.51
C LEU A 173 21.77 9.28 14.96
N LYS A 174 21.78 9.70 13.69
CA LYS A 174 20.64 10.31 13.00
C LYS A 174 19.44 9.37 12.97
N ALA A 175 19.66 8.07 12.78
CA ALA A 175 18.61 7.05 12.84
C ALA A 175 17.90 6.95 14.21
N LEU A 176 18.53 7.42 15.29
CA LEU A 176 17.92 7.50 16.63
C LEU A 176 17.07 8.75 16.84
N LEU A 177 17.15 9.76 15.96
CA LEU A 177 16.42 11.01 16.16
C LEU A 177 14.91 10.77 16.18
N PRO A 178 14.16 11.42 17.09
CA PRO A 178 12.70 11.23 17.20
C PRO A 178 11.96 11.46 15.88
N LYS A 179 12.41 12.44 15.09
CA LYS A 179 11.83 12.73 13.76
C LYS A 179 11.98 11.55 12.79
N GLN A 180 13.13 10.89 12.80
CA GLN A 180 13.41 9.72 11.94
C GLN A 180 12.63 8.49 12.44
N GLN A 181 12.55 8.30 13.75
CA GLN A 181 11.75 7.23 14.35
C GLN A 181 10.25 7.40 14.04
N LYS A 182 9.70 8.62 14.13
CA LYS A 182 8.32 8.92 13.75
C LYS A 182 8.07 8.63 12.28
N LYS A 183 8.96 9.08 11.39
CA LYS A 183 8.86 8.80 9.94
C LYS A 183 8.84 7.30 9.65
N LYS A 184 9.75 6.54 10.27
CA LYS A 184 9.81 5.08 10.12
C LYS A 184 8.55 4.39 10.66
N MET A 185 8.00 4.89 11.76
CA MET A 185 6.75 4.38 12.33
C MET A 185 5.57 4.64 11.39
N GLU A 186 5.47 5.83 10.79
CA GLU A 186 4.47 6.19 9.77
C GLU A 186 4.61 5.32 8.51
N GLU A 187 5.84 5.08 8.03
CA GLU A 187 6.12 4.15 6.94
C GLU A 187 5.63 2.73 7.29
N THR A 188 5.88 2.27 8.51
CA THR A 188 5.41 0.95 8.98
C THR A 188 3.88 0.90 9.07
N HIS A 189 3.23 1.97 9.53
CA HIS A 189 1.77 2.11 9.51
C HIS A 189 1.22 1.95 8.09
N PHE A 190 1.79 2.65 7.12
CA PHE A 190 1.38 2.57 5.72
C PHE A 190 1.57 1.17 5.15
N HIS A 191 2.72 0.54 5.41
CA HIS A 191 2.98 -0.83 4.96
C HIS A 191 2.02 -1.86 5.55
N ILE A 192 1.69 -1.75 6.84
CA ILE A 192 0.73 -2.66 7.48
C ILE A 192 -0.68 -2.42 6.97
N ALA A 193 -1.11 -1.17 6.78
CA ALA A 193 -2.40 -0.87 6.17
C ALA A 193 -2.49 -1.43 4.73
N GLY A 194 -1.44 -1.26 3.93
CA GLY A 194 -1.36 -1.81 2.58
C GLY A 194 -1.36 -3.35 2.57
N TYR A 195 -0.70 -3.97 3.53
CA TYR A 195 -0.73 -5.43 3.71
C TYR A 195 -2.13 -5.94 4.03
N LEU A 196 -2.83 -5.29 4.96
CA LEU A 196 -4.22 -5.64 5.29
C LEU A 196 -5.17 -5.38 4.11
N ALA A 197 -4.95 -4.31 3.34
CA ALA A 197 -5.72 -4.02 2.13
C ALA A 197 -5.53 -5.09 1.05
N ALA A 198 -4.31 -5.63 0.91
CA ALA A 198 -4.04 -6.73 -0.03
C ALA A 198 -4.78 -8.02 0.39
N HIS A 199 -4.76 -8.37 1.69
CA HIS A 199 -5.55 -9.50 2.20
C HIS A 199 -7.06 -9.32 1.99
N LEU A 200 -7.54 -8.10 2.15
CA LEU A 200 -8.93 -7.77 1.89
C LEU A 200 -9.26 -7.89 0.40
N GLN A 201 -8.38 -7.42 -0.48
CA GLN A 201 -8.51 -7.59 -1.92
C GLN A 201 -8.61 -9.07 -2.29
N ASP A 202 -7.64 -9.90 -1.88
CA ASP A 202 -7.63 -11.34 -2.16
C ASP A 202 -8.94 -12.01 -1.74
N PHE A 203 -9.46 -11.62 -0.58
CA PHE A 203 -10.70 -12.13 -0.05
C PHE A 203 -11.94 -11.69 -0.85
N VAL A 204 -12.00 -10.42 -1.26
CA VAL A 204 -13.12 -9.84 -2.01
C VAL A 204 -13.11 -10.34 -3.45
N ASP A 205 -11.95 -10.40 -4.08
CA ASP A 205 -11.75 -10.95 -5.43
C ASP A 205 -12.22 -12.41 -5.48
N ALA A 206 -11.81 -13.22 -4.49
CA ALA A 206 -12.26 -14.60 -4.38
C ALA A 206 -13.77 -14.74 -4.11
N LYS A 207 -14.34 -13.85 -3.28
CA LYS A 207 -15.76 -13.92 -2.91
C LYS A 207 -16.68 -13.49 -4.04
N PHE A 208 -16.34 -12.44 -4.78
CA PHE A 208 -17.20 -11.85 -5.82
C PHE A 208 -16.78 -12.20 -7.26
N LYS A 209 -15.70 -12.97 -7.43
CA LYS A 209 -15.10 -13.28 -8.73
C LYS A 209 -14.80 -12.00 -9.51
N LEU A 210 -14.13 -11.06 -8.84
CA LEU A 210 -13.69 -9.85 -9.49
C LEU A 210 -12.59 -10.16 -10.51
N ASP A 211 -12.50 -9.29 -11.51
CA ASP A 211 -11.50 -9.39 -12.54
C ASP A 211 -10.15 -8.92 -11.95
N GLU A 212 -9.05 -9.63 -12.25
CA GLU A 212 -7.73 -9.21 -11.78
C GLU A 212 -7.40 -7.81 -12.33
N GLN A 213 -6.84 -6.94 -11.48
CA GLN A 213 -6.28 -5.67 -11.94
C GLN A 213 -5.15 -5.95 -12.92
N THR A 214 -5.44 -5.84 -14.21
CA THR A 214 -4.45 -5.88 -15.28
C THR A 214 -3.75 -4.53 -15.31
N ASN A 215 -2.68 -4.41 -14.52
CA ASN A 215 -1.70 -3.32 -14.66
C ASN A 215 -0.97 -3.39 -16.00
#